data_AF-A0A235BVX3-F1
#
_entry.id   AF-A0A235BVX3-F1
#
_cell.length_a   1.000
_cell.length_b   1.000
_cell.length_c   1.000
_cell.angle_alpha   90.00
_cell.angle_beta   90.00
_cell.angle_gamma   90.00
#
_symmetry.space_group_name_H-M   'P 1'
#
loop_
_entity.id
_entity.type
_entity.pdbx_description
1 polymer ?
#
loop_
_entity_poly.entity_id
_entity_poly.type
_entity_poly.pdbx_seq_one_letter_code
_entity_poly.pdbx_strand_id
1 'polypeptide(L)'
;MVVGHFIVRGILKKFSLPETGFKGAGAVIGILERIFTLTLVLINQYASVALIFTAKSITRFEDLKNRKFAEYYLIGTLSSILFSVLVGILTKWFLGVV
;
A
#
# COMPACT_ATOMS: atom_id res chain seq x y z
N MET A 1 -6.78 11.27 -1.78
CA MET A 1 -7.36 10.18 -2.61
C MET A 1 -6.93 10.20 -4.09
N VAL A 2 -6.45 11.32 -4.67
CA VAL A 2 -5.90 11.35 -6.06
C VAL A 2 -4.36 11.36 -6.08
N VAL A 3 -3.74 12.12 -5.17
CA VAL A 3 -2.27 12.34 -5.12
C VAL A 3 -1.47 11.05 -4.94
N GLY A 4 -1.86 10.20 -3.98
CA GLY A 4 -1.18 8.92 -3.74
C GLY A 4 -1.39 7.87 -4.84
N HIS A 5 -2.46 7.97 -5.64
CA HIS A 5 -2.63 7.13 -6.82
C HIS A 5 -1.69 7.57 -7.95
N PHE A 6 -1.54 8.88 -8.14
CA PHE A 6 -0.64 9.47 -9.14
C PHE A 6 0.85 9.22 -8.83
N ILE A 7 1.28 9.39 -7.57
CA ILE A 7 2.68 9.17 -7.17
C ILE A 7 3.07 7.70 -7.35
N VAL A 8 2.22 6.78 -6.89
CA VAL A 8 2.48 5.34 -7.00
C VAL A 8 2.47 4.89 -8.47
N ARG A 9 1.55 5.39 -9.31
CA ARG A 9 1.60 5.11 -10.76
C ARG A 9 2.83 5.68 -11.45
N GLY A 10 3.31 6.85 -11.03
CA GLY A 10 4.55 7.45 -11.56
C GLY A 10 5.78 6.60 -11.29
N ILE A 11 5.89 6.04 -10.08
CA ILE A 11 7.00 5.17 -9.67
C ILE A 11 6.91 3.80 -10.36
N LEU A 12 5.71 3.24 -10.51
CA LEU A 12 5.50 1.90 -11.06
C LEU A 12 5.58 1.83 -12.60
N LYS A 13 5.42 2.95 -13.32
CA LYS A 13 5.49 2.99 -14.80
C LYS A 13 6.87 2.55 -15.35
N LYS A 14 7.90 2.51 -14.49
CA LYS A 14 9.26 2.09 -14.85
C LYS A 14 9.43 0.55 -14.92
N PHE A 15 8.44 -0.22 -14.48
CA PHE A 15 8.51 -1.69 -14.43
C PHE A 15 7.25 -2.33 -15.04
N SER A 16 7.35 -2.82 -16.26
CA SER A 16 6.30 -3.60 -16.92
C SER A 16 6.30 -5.04 -16.40
N LEU A 17 5.20 -5.47 -15.78
CA LEU A 17 4.99 -6.85 -15.34
C LEU A 17 3.88 -7.53 -16.17
N PRO A 18 3.91 -8.86 -16.32
CA PRO A 18 2.84 -9.60 -16.99
C PRO A 18 1.54 -9.48 -16.18
N GLU A 19 0.43 -9.18 -16.84
CA GLU A 19 -0.89 -9.12 -16.18
C GLU A 19 -1.37 -10.54 -15.83
N THR A 20 -1.12 -10.98 -14.60
CA THR A 20 -1.66 -12.24 -14.05
C THR A 20 -2.79 -11.91 -13.07
N GLY A 21 -4.03 -11.88 -13.58
CA GLY A 21 -5.25 -11.72 -12.77
C GLY A 21 -6.32 -10.82 -13.40
N PHE A 22 -7.45 -10.63 -12.69
CA PHE A 22 -8.50 -9.69 -13.13
C PHE A 22 -7.92 -8.28 -13.33
N LYS A 23 -8.11 -7.72 -14.54
CA LYS A 23 -7.71 -6.35 -14.87
C LYS A 23 -8.27 -5.39 -13.82
N GLY A 24 -7.37 -4.75 -13.06
CA GLY A 24 -7.73 -3.77 -12.02
C GLY A 24 -7.89 -4.30 -10.60
N ALA A 25 -7.87 -5.62 -10.35
CA ALA A 25 -8.00 -6.17 -9.00
C ALA A 25 -6.91 -5.67 -8.04
N GLY A 26 -5.67 -5.53 -8.52
CA GLY A 26 -4.58 -4.95 -7.73
C GLY A 26 -4.79 -3.48 -7.35
N ALA A 27 -5.50 -2.71 -8.17
CA ALA A 27 -5.84 -1.32 -7.87
C ALA A 27 -6.91 -1.23 -6.77
N VAL A 28 -7.92 -2.11 -6.83
CA VAL A 28 -8.97 -2.21 -5.80
C VAL A 28 -8.39 -2.63 -4.45
N ILE A 29 -7.53 -3.66 -4.43
CA ILE A 29 -6.82 -4.10 -3.22
C ILE A 29 -6.02 -2.94 -2.62
N GLY A 30 -5.29 -2.20 -3.45
CA GLY A 30 -4.51 -1.05 -3.00
C GLY A 30 -5.35 0.14 -2.51
N ILE A 31 -6.61 0.26 -2.90
CA ILE A 31 -7.55 1.26 -2.34
C ILE A 31 -8.03 0.80 -0.96
N LEU A 32 -8.42 -0.47 -0.84
CA LEU A 32 -8.86 -1.05 0.44
C LEU A 32 -7.77 -0.95 1.51
N GLU A 33 -6.53 -1.35 1.19
CA GLU A 33 -5.39 -1.23 2.10
C GLU A 33 -5.22 0.19 2.65
N ARG A 34 -5.41 1.21 1.80
CA ARG A 34 -5.25 2.61 2.19
C ARG A 34 -6.39 3.08 3.09
N ILE A 35 -7.62 2.66 2.82
CA ILE A 35 -8.78 2.95 3.70
C ILE A 35 -8.56 2.32 5.08
N PHE A 36 -8.14 1.04 5.12
CA PHE A 36 -7.82 0.36 6.36
C PHE A 36 -6.64 1.01 7.10
N THR A 37 -5.56 1.31 6.40
CA THR A 37 -4.37 1.94 7.00
C THR A 37 -4.73 3.29 7.63
N LEU A 38 -5.48 4.14 6.93
CA LEU A 38 -5.92 5.43 7.48
C LEU A 38 -6.80 5.24 8.71
N THR A 39 -7.79 4.35 8.63
CA THR A 39 -8.71 4.06 9.74
C THR A 39 -7.94 3.58 10.98
N LEU A 40 -7.00 2.66 10.80
CA LEU A 40 -6.19 2.10 11.89
C LEU A 40 -5.20 3.13 12.47
N VAL A 41 -4.59 3.97 11.64
CA VAL A 41 -3.72 5.07 12.09
C VAL A 41 -4.52 6.10 12.91
N LEU A 42 -5.76 6.40 12.52
CA LEU A 42 -6.64 7.27 13.32
C LEU A 42 -6.88 6.67 14.72
N ILE A 43 -7.11 5.36 14.81
CA ILE A 43 -7.34 4.65 16.07
C ILE A 43 -6.03 4.33 16.83
N ASN A 44 -4.86 4.83 16.40
CA ASN A 44 -3.53 4.51 16.96
C ASN A 44 -3.11 3.03 16.87
N GLN A 45 -3.77 2.24 16.03
CA GLN A 45 -3.53 0.81 15.89
C GLN A 45 -2.50 0.51 14.79
N TYR A 46 -1.25 0.96 15.00
CA TYR A 46 -0.16 0.75 14.03
C TYR A 46 0.17 -0.73 13.82
N ALA A 47 0.03 -1.58 14.84
CA ALA A 47 0.24 -3.03 14.74
C ALA A 47 -0.74 -3.68 13.75
N SER A 48 -1.99 -3.21 13.70
CA SER A 48 -3.00 -3.72 12.79
C SER A 48 -2.68 -3.41 11.32
N VAL A 49 -1.98 -2.30 11.05
CA VAL A 49 -1.50 -1.97 9.69
C VAL A 49 -0.49 -3.02 9.22
N ALA A 50 0.42 -3.45 10.11
CA ALA A 50 1.39 -4.49 9.81
C ALA A 50 0.72 -5.84 9.54
N LEU A 51 -0.35 -6.19 10.27
CA LEU A 51 -1.10 -7.42 10.04
C LEU A 51 -1.74 -7.49 8.63
N ILE A 52 -2.34 -6.40 8.17
CA ILE A 52 -2.95 -6.32 6.83
C ILE A 52 -1.88 -6.50 5.75
N PHE A 53 -0.73 -5.84 5.92
CA PHE A 53 0.40 -5.98 4.99
C PHE A 53 0.95 -7.41 4.94
N THR A 54 1.12 -8.05 6.10
CA THR A 54 1.56 -9.44 6.18
C THR A 54 0.56 -10.37 5.51
N ALA A 55 -0.74 -10.21 5.80
CA ALA A 55 -1.81 -11.01 5.19
C ALA A 55 -1.78 -10.91 3.65
N LYS A 56 -1.65 -9.69 3.10
CA LYS A 56 -1.52 -9.48 1.66
C LYS A 56 -0.27 -10.16 1.08
N SER A 57 0.86 -10.09 1.77
CA SER A 57 2.12 -10.68 1.31
C SER A 57 2.08 -12.21 1.33
N ILE A 58 1.38 -12.83 2.29
CA ILE A 58 1.14 -14.28 2.33
C ILE A 58 0.36 -14.73 1.09
N THR A 59 -0.69 -14.01 0.70
CA THR A 59 -1.51 -14.39 -0.48
C THR A 59 -0.74 -14.36 -1.80
N ARG A 60 0.39 -13.64 -1.86
CA ARG A 60 1.23 -13.48 -3.06
C ARG A 60 2.59 -14.18 -2.92
N PHE A 61 2.76 -15.04 -1.93
CA PHE A 61 4.05 -15.65 -1.62
C PHE A 61 4.64 -16.44 -2.81
N GLU A 62 3.81 -17.14 -3.58
CA GLU A 62 4.22 -17.84 -4.80
C GLU A 62 4.74 -16.87 -5.87
N ASP A 63 4.06 -15.74 -6.10
CA ASP A 63 4.47 -14.73 -7.09
C ASP A 63 5.76 -14.01 -6.66
N LEU A 64 6.00 -13.87 -5.36
CA LEU A 64 7.22 -13.28 -4.80
C LEU A 64 8.48 -14.12 -5.05
N LYS A 65 8.35 -15.38 -5.50
CA LYS A 65 9.51 -16.17 -5.96
C LYS A 65 10.13 -15.58 -7.24
N ASN A 66 9.37 -14.81 -8.02
CA ASN A 66 9.90 -14.08 -9.16
C ASN A 66 10.53 -12.76 -8.71
N ARG A 67 11.85 -12.65 -8.81
CA ARG A 67 12.62 -11.48 -8.36
C ARG A 67 12.09 -10.14 -8.89
N LYS A 68 11.72 -10.06 -10.17
CA LYS A 68 11.19 -8.80 -10.76
C LYS A 68 9.85 -8.41 -10.17
N PHE A 69 8.98 -9.39 -9.91
CA PHE A 69 7.69 -9.17 -9.29
C PHE A 69 7.86 -8.78 -7.81
N ALA A 70 8.74 -9.47 -7.09
CA ALA A 70 9.04 -9.17 -5.69
C ALA A 70 9.56 -7.74 -5.49
N GLU A 71 10.53 -7.31 -6.30
CA GLU A 71 11.06 -5.94 -6.26
C GLU A 71 9.97 -4.90 -6.51
N TYR A 72 9.15 -5.09 -7.56
CA TYR A 72 8.02 -4.20 -7.86
C TYR A 72 6.98 -4.15 -6.74
N TYR A 73 6.57 -5.33 -6.24
CA TYR A 73 5.58 -5.45 -5.19
C TYR A 73 6.05 -4.79 -3.89
N LEU A 74 7.31 -5.01 -3.53
CA LEU A 74 7.91 -4.47 -2.31
C LEU A 74 8.03 -2.95 -2.41
N ILE A 75 8.57 -2.43 -3.52
CA ILE A 75 8.67 -0.98 -3.76
C ILE A 75 7.29 -0.33 -3.72
N GLY A 76 6.30 -0.92 -4.42
CA GLY A 76 4.95 -0.40 -4.48
C GLY A 76 4.24 -0.38 -3.13
N THR A 77 4.37 -1.47 -2.36
CA THR A 77 3.67 -1.59 -1.07
C THR A 77 4.32 -0.76 0.02
N LEU A 78 5.65 -0.77 0.14
CA LEU A 78 6.37 0.07 1.11
C LEU A 78 6.16 1.56 0.83
N SER A 79 6.23 1.99 -0.42
CA SER A 79 5.98 3.39 -0.80
C SER A 79 4.55 3.83 -0.42
N SER A 80 3.56 2.97 -0.64
CA SER A 80 2.16 3.27 -0.30
C SER A 80 1.91 3.33 1.21
N ILE A 81 2.53 2.43 1.98
CA ILE A 81 2.42 2.42 3.45
C ILE A 81 3.08 3.66 4.03
N LEU A 82 4.31 3.96 3.60
CA LEU A 82 5.04 5.15 4.04
C LEU A 82 4.22 6.42 3.80
N PHE A 83 3.66 6.57 2.60
CA PHE A 83 2.80 7.72 2.27
C PHE A 83 1.54 7.76 3.14
N SER A 84 0.89 6.63 3.37
CA SER A 84 -0.35 6.57 4.18
C SER A 84 -0.08 6.88 5.66
N VAL A 85 1.05 6.41 6.20
CA VAL A 85 1.48 6.72 7.57
C VAL A 85 1.83 8.21 7.70
N LEU A 86 2.60 8.77 6.76
CA LEU A 86 2.93 10.20 6.74
C LEU A 86 1.67 11.07 6.71
N VAL A 87 0.72 10.76 5.83
CA VAL A 87 -0.57 11.47 5.75
C VAL A 87 -1.37 11.31 7.05
N GLY A 88 -1.41 10.11 7.63
CA GLY A 88 -2.12 9.85 8.88
C GLY A 88 -1.53 10.64 10.06
N ILE A 89 -0.20 10.70 10.18
CA ILE A 89 0.49 11.50 11.21
C ILE A 89 0.22 12.99 11.00
N LEU A 90 0.35 13.51 9.77
CA LEU A 90 0.05 14.91 9.45
C LEU A 90 -1.40 15.27 9.77
N THR A 91 -2.33 14.37 9.48
CA THR A 91 -3.76 14.56 9.79
C THR A 91 -3.98 14.62 11.31
N LYS A 92 -3.31 13.75 12.07
CA LYS A 92 -3.34 13.76 13.52
C LYS A 92 -2.79 15.06 14.12
N TRP A 93 -1.69 15.54 13.56
CA TRP A 93 -1.06 16.79 13.95
C TRP A 93 -1.99 17.99 13.68
N PHE A 94 -2.67 18.02 12.53
CA PHE A 94 -3.64 19.06 12.19
C PHE A 94 -4.89 19.03 13.07
N LEU A 95 -5.32 17.84 13.52
CA LEU A 95 -6.45 17.68 14.43
C LEU A 95 -6.10 18.03 15.89
N GLY A 96 -4.83 18.31 16.22
CA GLY A 96 -4.40 18.62 17.59
C GLY A 96 -4.51 17.43 18.56
N VAL A 97 -4.52 16.20 18.03
CA VAL A 97 -4.68 14.94 18.79
C VAL A 97 -3.30 14.35 19.18
N VAL A 98 -2.23 15.14 19.07
CA VAL A 98 -0.84 14.75 19.38
C VAL A 98 -0.21 15.80 20.27
#